data_AF-A0A9Q0XPW7-F1
#
_entry.id   AF-A0A9Q0XPW7-F1
#
_cell.length_a   1.000
_cell.length_b   1.000
_cell.length_c   1.000
_cell.angle_alpha   90.00
_cell.angle_beta   90.00
_cell.angle_gamma   90.00
#
_symmetry.space_group_name_H-M   'P 1'
#
loop_
_entity.id
_entity.type
_entity.pdbx_description
1 polymer ?
#
loop_
_entity_poly.entity_id
_entity_poly.type
_entity_poly.pdbx_seq_one_letter_code
_entity_poly.pdbx_strand_id
1 'polypeptide(L)'
;MNVSQVICYRGYPSEEYEVLTDDGYYLTINRIPGGRKNLTLRGPKPVVFLQHGLFGEASFWIENMANNSLGFILADAGYDVWLGNNRGTSWSRRHQNLSAEQDDYWNFSFHEMAMYDLPAMINFILKNTGQKQLHYIGYSQGCTIGFIAFSAMPELSRKIKMFFALAPAITVQHATSPVVKLLLHFDYPIKHELITHRGYPSEEYQVVTEDGYILSINRIPFGHKNQSDAVLRPAVFLQHGLLGDGSHWVTNMAHNSLGFILADAGYDVWIGNSRGNIWSRSHQNLSANQEEFCFDEMAKFDLPAVLSFILQKTGQQQLYYVGYSQGAAIAFIAFSTMPELAQRIKLFFALAPVTRLKYARSPAIKLLNLPDRFLRGLLGKKEFLPHNRYLKKIISAFCSRRLLASVCGNVFFLLSGYNTENINMSRVHVYVARTPAGTSAQNILHWSQVFHCSLFKGFDWGDEMQNQKKHNQFTPPIYKVGDMNVPTAVWTGGKDLLSDPQDVAILLPQIRNLVSHKSIPQWAHIDFIWGLDAPQRMYKDMLELMRHQPSRWQH
;
A
#
# COMPACT_ATOMS: atom_id res chain seq x y z
N MET A 1 0.74 40.28 -2.54
CA MET A 1 0.87 40.97 -3.84
C MET A 1 1.05 39.88 -4.89
N ASN A 2 0.32 39.94 -6.01
CA ASN A 2 0.58 39.03 -7.13
C ASN A 2 1.90 39.42 -7.84
N VAL A 3 2.39 38.55 -8.73
CA VAL A 3 3.67 38.74 -9.43
C VAL A 3 3.73 40.10 -10.13
N SER A 4 2.67 40.47 -10.86
CA SER A 4 2.56 41.76 -11.55
C SER A 4 2.66 42.96 -10.61
N GLN A 5 2.00 42.90 -9.44
CA GLN A 5 2.09 43.95 -8.41
C GLN A 5 3.51 44.07 -7.86
N VAL A 6 4.22 42.96 -7.64
CA VAL A 6 5.62 42.99 -7.17
C VAL A 6 6.52 43.64 -8.21
N ILE A 7 6.36 43.31 -9.50
CA ILE A 7 7.13 43.91 -10.61
C ILE A 7 6.91 45.42 -10.66
N CYS A 8 5.65 45.87 -10.67
CA CYS A 8 5.29 47.28 -10.71
C CYS A 8 5.76 48.03 -9.47
N TYR A 9 5.60 47.45 -8.28
CA TYR A 9 6.07 48.04 -7.02
C TYR A 9 7.59 48.28 -7.01
N ARG A 10 8.35 47.42 -7.68
CA ARG A 10 9.80 47.57 -7.83
C ARG A 10 10.21 48.54 -8.95
N GLY A 11 9.24 49.14 -9.65
CA GLY A 11 9.44 50.16 -10.68
C GLY A 11 9.66 49.61 -12.10
N TYR A 12 9.36 48.32 -12.35
CA TYR A 12 9.52 47.69 -13.66
C TYR A 12 8.17 47.64 -14.40
N PRO A 13 8.17 47.66 -15.75
CA PRO A 13 6.97 47.36 -16.52
C PRO A 13 6.59 45.88 -16.33
N SER A 14 5.29 45.60 -16.25
CA SER A 14 4.75 44.26 -16.07
C SER A 14 3.64 43.99 -17.08
N GLU A 15 3.69 42.82 -17.71
CA GLU A 15 2.60 42.27 -18.51
C GLU A 15 2.24 40.89 -17.96
N GLU A 16 0.99 40.48 -18.14
CA GLU A 16 0.46 39.20 -17.67
C GLU A 16 -0.40 38.59 -18.77
N TYR A 17 -0.24 37.28 -18.98
CA TYR A 17 -0.92 36.55 -20.04
C TYR A 17 -1.46 35.23 -19.52
N GLU A 18 -2.55 34.78 -20.12
CA GLU A 18 -3.10 33.44 -19.92
C GLU A 18 -2.84 32.59 -21.16
N VAL A 19 -2.27 31.40 -20.96
CA VAL A 19 -1.90 30.46 -22.02
C VAL A 19 -2.68 29.17 -21.82
N LEU A 20 -3.43 28.77 -22.84
CA LEU A 20 -4.17 27.51 -22.86
C LEU A 20 -3.26 26.37 -23.32
N THR A 21 -3.25 25.27 -22.56
CA THR A 21 -2.59 24.01 -22.96
C THR A 21 -3.52 23.14 -23.78
N ASP A 22 -2.96 22.21 -24.55
CA ASP A 22 -3.73 21.30 -25.42
C ASP A 22 -4.69 20.39 -24.64
N ASP A 23 -4.37 20.11 -23.38
CA ASP A 23 -5.19 19.30 -22.48
C ASP A 23 -6.11 20.13 -21.57
N GLY A 24 -6.24 21.45 -21.82
CA GLY A 24 -7.32 22.26 -21.27
C GLY A 24 -6.98 23.11 -20.04
N TYR A 25 -5.71 23.17 -19.60
CA TYR A 25 -5.29 24.03 -18.47
C TYR A 25 -5.00 25.45 -18.93
N TYR A 26 -5.34 26.42 -18.08
CA TYR A 26 -4.96 27.81 -18.26
C TYR A 26 -3.79 28.17 -17.34
N LEU A 27 -2.68 28.55 -17.97
CA LEU A 27 -1.43 28.92 -17.30
C LEU A 27 -1.25 30.43 -17.32
N THR A 28 -0.99 31.02 -16.16
CA THR A 28 -0.65 32.45 -16.06
C THR A 28 0.86 32.60 -16.21
N ILE A 29 1.31 33.44 -17.15
CA ILE A 29 2.72 33.80 -17.29
C ILE A 29 2.88 35.31 -17.18
N ASN A 30 3.96 35.75 -16.54
CA ASN A 30 4.27 37.16 -16.34
C ASN A 30 5.48 37.56 -17.18
N ARG A 31 5.53 38.80 -17.64
CA ARG A 31 6.62 39.33 -18.46
C ARG A 31 7.12 40.65 -17.90
N ILE A 32 8.45 40.79 -17.85
CA ILE A 32 9.16 42.03 -17.60
C ILE A 32 9.81 42.44 -18.93
N PRO A 33 9.16 43.29 -19.76
CA PRO A 33 9.62 43.60 -21.11
C PRO A 33 10.91 44.46 -21.13
N GLY A 34 11.35 45.01 -20.00
CA GLY A 34 12.61 45.73 -19.88
C GLY A 34 12.91 46.28 -18.49
N GLY A 35 14.16 46.67 -18.26
CA GLY A 35 14.62 47.24 -17.00
C GLY A 35 14.21 48.70 -16.75
N ARG A 36 14.41 49.15 -15.50
CA ARG A 36 13.94 50.47 -15.00
C ARG A 36 14.48 51.66 -15.77
N LYS A 37 15.74 51.57 -16.22
CA LYS A 37 16.45 52.65 -16.94
C LYS A 37 16.32 52.53 -18.46
N ASN A 38 15.73 51.45 -18.96
CA ASN A 38 15.74 51.03 -20.35
C ASN A 38 14.33 51.01 -20.98
N LEU A 39 13.42 51.87 -20.49
CA LEU A 39 12.03 51.98 -20.97
C LEU A 39 11.94 52.45 -22.45
N THR A 40 13.02 52.99 -23.01
CA THR A 40 13.08 53.57 -24.36
C THR A 40 13.90 52.77 -25.38
N LEU A 41 14.54 51.65 -24.99
CA LEU A 41 15.28 50.79 -25.92
C LEU A 41 14.30 50.08 -26.87
N ARG A 42 14.18 50.61 -28.09
CA ARG A 42 13.40 50.02 -29.19
C ARG A 42 14.28 49.09 -30.02
N GLY A 43 13.96 47.80 -30.01
CA GLY A 43 14.63 46.76 -30.78
C GLY A 43 14.31 45.34 -30.27
N PRO A 44 14.57 44.29 -31.07
CA PRO A 44 14.36 42.91 -30.65
C PRO A 44 15.32 42.54 -29.52
N LYS A 45 14.77 42.26 -28.33
CA LYS A 45 15.53 41.84 -27.15
C LYS A 45 15.68 40.31 -27.13
N PRO A 46 16.83 39.78 -26.68
CA PRO A 46 16.94 38.35 -26.43
C PRO A 46 15.94 37.93 -25.36
N VAL A 47 15.19 36.87 -25.64
CA VAL A 47 14.14 36.35 -24.75
C VAL A 47 14.73 35.36 -23.78
N VAL A 48 14.34 35.48 -22.50
CA VAL A 48 14.67 34.54 -21.43
C VAL A 48 13.37 34.06 -20.79
N PHE A 49 13.19 32.75 -20.71
CA PHE A 49 12.09 32.12 -19.99
C PHE A 49 12.60 31.46 -18.71
N LEU A 50 12.05 31.87 -17.56
CA LEU A 50 12.41 31.39 -16.23
C LEU A 50 11.33 30.46 -15.70
N GLN A 51 11.68 29.18 -15.50
CA GLN A 51 10.77 28.16 -14.97
C GLN A 51 11.14 27.78 -13.54
N HIS A 52 10.18 27.92 -12.62
CA HIS A 52 10.35 27.60 -11.21
C HIS A 52 10.52 26.09 -10.95
N GLY A 53 10.93 25.75 -9.72
CA GLY A 53 11.06 24.36 -9.24
C GLY A 53 9.83 23.86 -8.48
N LEU A 54 9.96 22.67 -7.88
CA LEU A 54 8.94 22.06 -7.03
C LEU A 54 8.59 22.99 -5.86
N PHE A 55 7.29 23.14 -5.56
CA PHE A 55 6.73 24.09 -4.58
C PHE A 55 6.91 25.59 -4.91
N GLY A 56 7.44 25.91 -6.09
CA GLY A 56 7.60 27.28 -6.54
C GLY A 56 6.45 27.79 -7.38
N GLU A 57 6.50 29.09 -7.63
CA GLU A 57 5.71 29.83 -8.62
C GLU A 57 6.58 30.95 -9.23
N ALA A 58 6.06 31.69 -10.21
CA ALA A 58 6.80 32.74 -10.93
C ALA A 58 7.45 33.81 -10.03
N SER A 59 6.88 34.08 -8.84
CA SER A 59 7.40 35.08 -7.89
C SER A 59 8.81 34.79 -7.40
N PHE A 60 9.25 33.53 -7.40
CA PHE A 60 10.58 33.11 -6.90
C PHE A 60 11.73 33.83 -7.60
N TRP A 61 11.52 34.29 -8.84
CA TRP A 61 12.52 35.01 -9.62
C TRP A 61 12.60 36.50 -9.29
N ILE A 62 11.67 37.03 -8.49
CA ILE A 62 11.47 38.47 -8.25
C ILE A 62 11.19 38.85 -6.78
N GLU A 63 11.17 37.91 -5.85
CA GLU A 63 10.81 38.17 -4.45
C GLU A 63 11.82 39.07 -3.71
N ASN A 64 13.11 38.95 -4.01
CA ASN A 64 14.17 39.76 -3.41
C ASN A 64 14.22 41.19 -3.97
N MET A 65 15.14 42.01 -3.46
CA MET A 65 15.45 43.33 -4.02
C MET A 65 15.88 43.22 -5.49
N ALA A 66 15.67 44.29 -6.26
CA ALA A 66 15.94 44.32 -7.71
C ALA A 66 17.38 43.92 -8.09
N ASN A 67 18.36 44.22 -7.24
CA ASN A 67 19.76 43.86 -7.45
C ASN A 67 20.12 42.42 -7.02
N ASN A 68 19.16 41.64 -6.51
CA ASN A 68 19.37 40.29 -6.00
C ASN A 68 18.31 39.28 -6.50
N SER A 69 17.52 39.68 -7.49
CA SER A 69 16.46 38.89 -8.11
C SER A 69 16.81 38.70 -9.58
N LEU A 70 17.00 37.46 -10.01
CA LEU A 70 17.47 37.17 -11.38
C LEU A 70 16.54 37.77 -12.45
N GLY A 71 15.23 37.76 -12.23
CA GLY A 71 14.27 38.36 -13.17
C GLY A 71 14.52 39.85 -13.39
N PHE A 72 14.81 40.60 -12.32
CA PHE A 72 15.11 42.04 -12.41
C PHE A 72 16.50 42.32 -12.95
N ILE A 73 17.51 41.52 -12.58
CA ILE A 73 18.88 41.65 -13.08
C ILE A 73 18.91 41.45 -14.60
N LEU A 74 18.22 40.42 -15.12
CA LEU A 74 18.12 40.17 -16.55
C LEU A 74 17.39 41.30 -17.28
N ALA A 75 16.29 41.82 -16.71
CA ALA A 75 15.57 42.95 -17.28
C ALA A 75 16.44 44.21 -17.36
N ASP A 76 17.20 44.53 -16.31
CA ASP A 76 18.14 45.66 -16.28
C ASP A 76 19.32 45.45 -17.25
N ALA A 77 19.73 44.20 -17.49
CA ALA A 77 20.71 43.84 -18.51
C ALA A 77 20.17 43.88 -19.95
N GLY A 78 18.88 44.18 -20.15
CA GLY A 78 18.29 44.39 -21.48
C GLY A 78 17.58 43.17 -22.09
N TYR A 79 17.34 42.11 -21.31
CA TYR A 79 16.58 40.95 -21.76
C TYR A 79 15.07 41.19 -21.70
N ASP A 80 14.33 40.46 -22.52
CA ASP A 80 12.87 40.30 -22.41
C ASP A 80 12.58 39.06 -21.57
N VAL A 81 12.14 39.27 -20.32
CA VAL A 81 12.09 38.22 -19.29
C VAL A 81 10.66 37.72 -19.12
N TRP A 82 10.48 36.41 -19.24
CA TRP A 82 9.22 35.71 -19.07
C TRP A 82 9.30 34.76 -17.88
N LEU A 83 8.29 34.77 -17.03
CA LEU A 83 8.18 33.99 -15.79
C LEU A 83 7.02 33.00 -15.95
N GLY A 84 7.34 31.71 -15.94
CA GLY A 84 6.35 30.65 -16.14
C GLY A 84 5.70 30.21 -14.84
N ASN A 85 4.43 29.79 -14.92
CA ASN A 85 3.76 29.00 -13.90
C ASN A 85 3.25 27.70 -14.53
N ASN A 86 3.34 26.59 -13.78
CA ASN A 86 2.73 25.33 -14.18
C ASN A 86 1.29 25.22 -13.69
N ARG A 87 0.52 24.30 -14.27
CA ARG A 87 -0.80 23.90 -13.80
C ARG A 87 -0.80 23.59 -12.30
N GLY A 88 -1.87 23.99 -11.60
CA GLY A 88 -2.05 23.75 -10.17
C GLY A 88 -1.34 24.74 -9.23
N THR A 89 -0.42 25.57 -9.73
CA THR A 89 0.13 26.72 -8.96
C THR A 89 -0.98 27.70 -8.60
N SER A 90 -0.75 28.58 -7.62
CA SER A 90 -1.74 29.53 -7.08
C SER A 90 -2.47 30.34 -8.17
N TRP A 91 -1.76 30.64 -9.27
CA TRP A 91 -2.23 31.46 -10.37
C TRP A 91 -2.65 30.66 -11.60
N SER A 92 -2.57 29.33 -11.59
CA SER A 92 -2.89 28.48 -12.75
C SER A 92 -3.77 27.30 -12.35
N ARG A 93 -4.89 27.61 -11.67
CA ARG A 93 -5.88 26.63 -11.16
C ARG A 93 -7.12 26.46 -12.04
N ARG A 94 -7.12 27.03 -13.23
CA ARG A 94 -8.29 27.10 -14.10
C ARG A 94 -8.13 26.07 -15.22
N HIS A 95 -9.23 25.40 -15.55
CA HIS A 95 -9.28 24.40 -16.61
C HIS A 95 -10.58 24.58 -17.42
N GLN A 96 -10.59 24.19 -18.69
CA GLN A 96 -11.75 24.36 -19.59
C GLN A 96 -13.01 23.68 -19.06
N ASN A 97 -12.86 22.45 -18.56
CA ASN A 97 -13.99 21.57 -18.22
C ASN A 97 -13.99 21.08 -16.75
N LEU A 98 -12.96 21.43 -15.97
CA LEU A 98 -12.75 20.86 -14.64
C LEU A 98 -12.54 21.97 -13.61
N SER A 99 -13.05 21.77 -12.41
CA SER A 99 -12.79 22.59 -11.23
C SER A 99 -11.61 22.03 -10.45
N ALA A 100 -10.83 22.91 -9.80
CA ALA A 100 -9.73 22.52 -8.91
C ALA A 100 -10.17 21.72 -7.66
N GLU A 101 -11.47 21.59 -7.42
CA GLU A 101 -12.04 20.73 -6.36
C GLU A 101 -12.28 19.28 -6.81
N GLN A 102 -12.15 18.98 -8.11
CA GLN A 102 -12.37 17.63 -8.65
C GLN A 102 -11.06 16.83 -8.68
N ASP A 103 -11.11 15.55 -8.33
CA ASP A 103 -9.94 14.66 -8.35
C ASP A 103 -9.31 14.58 -9.75
N ASP A 104 -10.12 14.56 -10.81
CA ASP A 104 -9.66 14.50 -12.20
C ASP A 104 -8.83 15.72 -12.61
N TYR A 105 -9.05 16.89 -11.99
CA TYR A 105 -8.23 18.09 -12.21
C TYR A 105 -6.79 17.88 -11.72
N TRP A 106 -6.58 17.03 -10.71
CA TRP A 106 -5.25 16.79 -10.13
C TRP A 106 -4.57 15.55 -10.72
N ASN A 107 -5.17 14.91 -11.73
CA ASN A 107 -4.62 13.73 -12.39
C ASN A 107 -3.52 14.09 -13.40
N PHE A 108 -2.46 14.72 -12.92
CA PHE A 108 -1.26 15.05 -13.70
C PHE A 108 0.00 14.91 -12.83
N SER A 109 1.14 14.81 -13.48
CA SER A 109 2.47 14.76 -12.89
C SER A 109 3.39 15.80 -13.52
N PHE A 110 4.67 15.81 -13.14
CA PHE A 110 5.67 16.64 -13.83
C PHE A 110 5.85 16.23 -15.30
N HIS A 111 5.41 15.03 -15.70
CA HIS A 111 5.41 14.59 -17.08
C HIS A 111 4.45 15.43 -17.93
N GLU A 112 3.21 15.58 -17.50
CA GLU A 112 2.21 16.41 -18.21
C GLU A 112 2.62 17.88 -18.24
N MET A 113 3.27 18.40 -17.19
CA MET A 113 3.87 19.74 -17.23
C MET A 113 4.94 19.87 -18.33
N ALA A 114 5.72 18.81 -18.58
CA ALA A 114 6.72 18.80 -19.66
C ALA A 114 6.09 18.65 -21.04
N MET A 115 5.03 17.86 -21.16
CA MET A 115 4.41 17.54 -22.45
C MET A 115 3.39 18.57 -22.91
N TYR A 116 2.77 19.33 -22.00
CA TYR A 116 1.68 20.25 -22.32
C TYR A 116 1.95 21.69 -21.87
N ASP A 117 2.40 21.92 -20.63
CA ASP A 117 2.59 23.28 -20.11
C ASP A 117 3.77 23.98 -20.81
N LEU A 118 4.93 23.33 -20.80
CA LEU A 118 6.16 23.91 -21.33
C LEU A 118 6.07 24.23 -22.83
N PRO A 119 5.55 23.35 -23.71
CA PRO A 119 5.35 23.68 -25.13
C PRO A 119 4.38 24.85 -25.34
N ALA A 120 3.27 24.88 -24.60
CA ALA A 120 2.26 25.94 -24.73
C ALA A 120 2.88 27.31 -24.40
N MET A 121 3.58 27.42 -23.26
CA MET A 121 4.25 28.65 -22.85
C MET A 121 5.33 29.10 -23.85
N ILE A 122 6.22 28.20 -24.28
CA ILE A 122 7.30 28.55 -25.23
C ILE A 122 6.72 29.00 -26.57
N ASN A 123 5.74 28.28 -27.11
CA ASN A 123 5.11 28.64 -28.38
C ASN A 123 4.41 30.00 -28.30
N PHE A 124 3.72 30.26 -27.20
CA PHE A 124 3.11 31.56 -26.94
C PHE A 124 4.16 32.68 -26.90
N ILE A 125 5.25 32.50 -26.15
CA ILE A 125 6.32 33.49 -26.01
C ILE A 125 6.95 33.82 -27.36
N LEU A 126 7.31 32.81 -28.15
CA LEU A 126 7.94 33.01 -29.46
C LEU A 126 6.99 33.69 -30.45
N LYS A 127 5.70 33.34 -30.41
CA LYS A 127 4.66 34.00 -31.20
C LYS A 127 4.51 35.47 -30.80
N ASN A 128 4.45 35.76 -29.49
CA ASN A 128 4.26 37.12 -28.98
C ASN A 128 5.47 38.03 -29.22
N THR A 129 6.67 37.47 -29.20
CA THR A 129 7.93 38.22 -29.36
C THR A 129 8.44 38.27 -30.80
N GLY A 130 7.94 37.40 -31.68
CA GLY A 130 8.43 37.24 -33.06
C GLY A 130 9.81 36.57 -33.15
N GLN A 131 10.35 36.07 -32.03
CA GLN A 131 11.66 35.42 -31.98
C GLN A 131 11.58 33.97 -32.46
N LYS A 132 12.65 33.48 -33.09
CA LYS A 132 12.73 32.06 -33.50
C LYS A 132 13.17 31.13 -32.37
N GLN A 133 13.93 31.65 -31.42
CA GLN A 133 14.46 30.89 -30.28
C GLN A 133 14.51 31.75 -29.02
N LEU A 134 14.47 31.12 -27.84
CA LEU A 134 14.64 31.77 -26.54
C LEU A 134 15.68 31.04 -25.67
N HIS A 135 16.18 31.70 -24.63
CA HIS A 135 16.98 31.05 -23.59
C HIS A 135 16.07 30.51 -22.50
N TYR A 136 16.22 29.24 -22.14
CA TYR A 136 15.46 28.60 -21.08
C TYR A 136 16.32 28.50 -19.82
N ILE A 137 15.82 28.99 -18.69
CA ILE A 137 16.45 28.81 -17.38
C ILE A 137 15.49 28.05 -16.49
N GLY A 138 15.84 26.80 -16.16
CA GLY A 138 15.10 25.98 -15.23
C GLY A 138 15.77 25.96 -13.87
N TYR A 139 14.99 25.89 -12.80
CA TYR A 139 15.48 25.56 -11.46
C TYR A 139 14.86 24.26 -10.96
N SER A 140 15.68 23.33 -10.45
CA SER A 140 15.20 22.09 -9.83
C SER A 140 14.23 21.30 -10.73
N GLN A 141 12.94 21.15 -10.36
CA GLN A 141 11.92 20.51 -11.20
C GLN A 141 11.72 21.19 -12.56
N GLY A 142 11.94 22.51 -12.67
CA GLY A 142 11.94 23.20 -13.96
C GLY A 142 13.01 22.63 -14.90
N CYS A 143 14.16 22.21 -14.37
CA CYS A 143 15.15 21.50 -15.18
C CYS A 143 14.64 20.12 -15.63
N THR A 144 13.99 19.37 -14.74
CA THR A 144 13.40 18.04 -15.05
C THR A 144 12.41 18.15 -16.21
N ILE A 145 11.51 19.15 -16.13
CA ILE A 145 10.51 19.45 -17.16
C ILE A 145 11.20 19.79 -18.49
N GLY A 146 12.23 20.65 -18.47
CA GLY A 146 13.04 20.96 -19.65
C GLY A 146 13.75 19.75 -20.26
N PHE A 147 14.41 18.90 -19.45
CA PHE A 147 15.07 17.69 -19.92
C PHE A 147 14.09 16.71 -20.57
N ILE A 148 12.92 16.49 -19.97
CA ILE A 148 11.88 15.62 -20.55
C ILE A 148 11.39 16.20 -21.88
N ALA A 149 10.98 17.46 -21.89
CA ALA A 149 10.39 18.08 -23.06
C ALA A 149 11.36 18.18 -24.24
N PHE A 150 12.60 18.62 -24.00
CA PHE A 150 13.58 18.82 -25.08
C PHE A 150 14.18 17.50 -25.58
N SER A 151 14.16 16.43 -24.78
CA SER A 151 14.56 15.10 -25.23
C SER A 151 13.44 14.39 -26.02
N ALA A 152 12.18 14.57 -25.60
CA ALA A 152 11.02 13.92 -26.21
C ALA A 152 10.46 14.67 -27.44
N MET A 153 10.65 16.00 -27.53
CA MET A 153 10.10 16.84 -28.59
C MET A 153 11.21 17.61 -29.33
N PRO A 154 11.83 17.00 -30.37
CA PRO A 154 12.89 17.65 -31.14
C PRO A 154 12.47 19.02 -31.72
N GLU A 155 11.22 19.18 -32.15
CA GLU A 155 10.70 20.45 -32.66
C GLU A 155 10.68 21.57 -31.60
N LEU A 156 10.42 21.22 -30.33
CA LEU A 156 10.50 22.17 -29.24
C LEU A 156 11.96 22.48 -28.89
N SER A 157 12.84 21.47 -28.89
CA SER A 157 14.28 21.65 -28.60
C SER A 157 14.95 22.65 -29.55
N ARG A 158 14.57 22.64 -30.85
CA ARG A 158 15.11 23.59 -31.85
C ARG A 158 14.74 25.04 -31.57
N LYS A 159 13.71 25.28 -30.75
CA LYS A 159 13.27 26.62 -30.32
C LYS A 159 14.06 27.12 -29.10
N ILE A 160 14.96 26.32 -28.53
CA ILE A 160 15.79 26.70 -27.38
C ILE A 160 17.18 27.06 -27.87
N LYS A 161 17.57 28.32 -27.65
CA LYS A 161 18.91 28.82 -27.99
C LYS A 161 19.96 28.30 -27.00
N MET A 162 19.61 28.26 -25.72
CA MET A 162 20.44 27.71 -24.66
C MET A 162 19.57 27.31 -23.47
N PHE A 163 19.88 26.16 -22.87
CA PHE A 163 19.26 25.68 -21.65
C PHE A 163 20.24 25.85 -20.48
N PHE A 164 19.93 26.77 -19.57
CA PHE A 164 20.61 26.95 -18.29
C PHE A 164 19.90 26.11 -17.23
N ALA A 165 20.52 25.00 -16.83
CA ALA A 165 19.97 24.11 -15.82
C ALA A 165 20.52 24.45 -14.42
N LEU A 166 19.72 25.10 -13.57
CA LEU A 166 20.11 25.46 -12.21
C LEU A 166 19.67 24.38 -11.22
N ALA A 167 20.64 23.79 -10.51
CA ALA A 167 20.42 22.68 -9.55
C ALA A 167 19.50 21.56 -10.13
N PRO A 168 19.86 20.94 -11.27
CA PRO A 168 18.96 20.05 -11.99
C PRO A 168 18.61 18.80 -11.18
N ALA A 169 17.31 18.56 -10.99
CA ALA A 169 16.80 17.35 -10.36
C ALA A 169 16.59 16.25 -11.42
N ILE A 170 17.59 15.41 -11.63
CA ILE A 170 17.55 14.31 -12.62
C ILE A 170 17.35 12.95 -11.94
N THR A 171 18.05 12.74 -10.82
CA THR A 171 17.85 11.59 -9.93
C THR A 171 17.81 12.09 -8.49
N VAL A 172 16.97 11.42 -7.71
CA VAL A 172 16.71 11.76 -6.31
C VAL A 172 17.20 10.66 -5.37
N GLN A 173 17.66 9.51 -5.89
CA GLN A 173 18.08 8.33 -5.12
C GLN A 173 19.13 8.64 -4.02
N HIS A 174 20.02 9.59 -4.27
CA HIS A 174 21.10 9.96 -3.34
C HIS A 174 20.84 11.30 -2.63
N ALA A 175 19.63 11.85 -2.71
CA ALA A 175 19.31 13.13 -2.08
C ALA A 175 19.53 13.06 -0.56
N THR A 176 20.31 14.00 -0.02
CA THR A 176 20.66 14.06 1.41
C THR A 176 19.67 14.86 2.24
N SER A 177 18.88 15.74 1.58
CA SER A 177 17.88 16.59 2.23
C SER A 177 16.89 15.74 3.03
N PRO A 178 16.69 16.01 4.34
CA PRO A 178 15.73 15.29 5.16
C PRO A 178 14.30 15.36 4.60
N VAL A 179 13.92 16.50 4.00
CA VAL A 179 12.62 16.68 3.35
C VAL A 179 12.54 15.84 2.08
N VAL A 180 13.59 15.80 1.26
CA VAL A 180 13.59 14.96 0.05
C VAL A 180 13.65 13.48 0.41
N LYS A 181 14.45 13.07 1.41
CA LYS A 181 14.44 11.70 1.93
C LYS A 181 13.05 11.33 2.43
N LEU A 182 12.42 12.18 3.23
CA LEU A 182 11.03 12.02 3.64
C LEU A 182 10.12 11.91 2.39
N LEU A 183 10.36 12.73 1.36
CA LEU A 183 9.62 12.75 0.11
C LEU A 183 9.76 11.46 -0.73
N LEU A 184 10.96 10.89 -0.76
CA LEU A 184 11.28 9.64 -1.48
C LEU A 184 10.89 8.39 -0.71
N HIS A 185 10.82 8.49 0.63
CA HIS A 185 10.14 7.49 1.45
C HIS A 185 8.61 7.59 1.29
N PHE A 186 8.09 8.54 0.48
CA PHE A 186 6.68 8.58 0.07
C PHE A 186 6.36 7.76 -1.20
N ASP A 187 7.30 7.05 -1.81
CA ASP A 187 6.95 5.84 -2.56
C ASP A 187 7.26 4.64 -1.67
N TYR A 188 6.23 3.89 -1.29
CA TYR A 188 6.41 2.50 -0.89
C TYR A 188 6.10 1.70 -2.17
N PRO A 189 7.09 1.24 -2.93
CA PRO A 189 6.79 0.30 -3.98
C PRO A 189 6.45 -1.04 -3.32
N ILE A 190 5.16 -1.35 -3.41
CA ILE A 190 4.54 -2.61 -3.82
C ILE A 190 5.36 -3.88 -3.53
N LYS A 191 4.81 -4.76 -2.68
CA LYS A 191 5.25 -6.08 -2.19
C LYS A 191 6.37 -6.83 -2.92
N HIS A 192 6.39 -6.83 -4.24
CA HIS A 192 7.44 -7.40 -5.07
C HIS A 192 8.84 -7.01 -4.57
N GLU A 193 9.03 -5.75 -4.15
CA GLU A 193 10.33 -5.30 -3.64
C GLU A 193 10.76 -5.99 -2.35
N LEU A 194 9.87 -6.38 -1.44
CA LEU A 194 10.30 -7.10 -0.23
C LEU A 194 10.91 -8.46 -0.56
N ILE A 195 10.38 -9.12 -1.58
CA ILE A 195 10.82 -10.44 -2.01
C ILE A 195 12.10 -10.30 -2.85
N THR A 196 12.11 -9.42 -3.86
CA THR A 196 13.29 -9.25 -4.73
C THR A 196 14.43 -8.49 -4.09
N HIS A 197 14.18 -7.58 -3.15
CA HIS A 197 15.25 -6.96 -2.35
C HIS A 197 16.02 -7.99 -1.51
N ARG A 198 15.39 -9.13 -1.19
CA ARG A 198 16.03 -10.28 -0.54
C ARG A 198 16.64 -11.26 -1.55
N GLY A 199 16.58 -10.95 -2.83
CA GLY A 199 17.10 -11.74 -3.95
C GLY A 199 16.26 -12.97 -4.30
N TYR A 200 15.03 -13.09 -3.81
CA TYR A 200 14.14 -14.20 -4.20
C TYR A 200 13.34 -13.85 -5.46
N PRO A 201 13.01 -14.83 -6.31
CA PRO A 201 12.06 -14.62 -7.40
C PRO A 201 10.68 -14.25 -6.84
N SER A 202 9.99 -13.34 -7.51
CA SER A 202 8.66 -12.88 -7.14
C SER A 202 7.77 -12.89 -8.36
N GLU A 203 6.61 -13.54 -8.26
CA GLU A 203 5.53 -13.47 -9.24
C GLU A 203 4.27 -12.92 -8.54
N GLU A 204 3.46 -12.18 -9.29
CA GLU A 204 2.18 -11.66 -8.81
C GLU A 204 1.06 -12.10 -9.74
N TYR A 205 -0.08 -12.47 -9.16
CA TYR A 205 -1.26 -12.92 -9.88
C TYR A 205 -2.50 -12.23 -9.35
N GLN A 206 -3.44 -11.95 -10.25
CA GLN A 206 -4.78 -11.49 -9.91
C GLN A 206 -5.74 -12.66 -10.01
N VAL A 207 -6.51 -12.90 -8.95
CA VAL A 207 -7.50 -13.97 -8.88
C VAL A 207 -8.87 -13.33 -8.69
N VAL A 208 -9.81 -13.69 -9.56
CA VAL A 208 -11.20 -13.20 -9.47
C VAL A 208 -12.03 -14.19 -8.67
N THR A 209 -12.70 -13.72 -7.63
CA THR A 209 -13.65 -14.53 -6.85
C THR A 209 -15.00 -14.65 -7.58
N GLU A 210 -15.80 -15.65 -7.23
CA GLU A 210 -17.13 -15.85 -7.82
C GLU A 210 -18.03 -14.63 -7.66
N ASP A 211 -17.91 -13.92 -6.54
CA ASP A 211 -18.70 -12.72 -6.25
C ASP A 211 -18.08 -11.43 -6.82
N GLY A 212 -16.94 -11.50 -7.53
CA GLY A 212 -16.41 -10.42 -8.35
C GLY A 212 -15.21 -9.64 -7.77
N TYR A 213 -14.68 -10.02 -6.60
CA TYR A 213 -13.47 -9.42 -6.04
C TYR A 213 -12.24 -9.83 -6.84
N ILE A 214 -11.29 -8.91 -6.96
CA ILE A 214 -10.01 -9.15 -7.61
C ILE A 214 -8.92 -9.14 -6.53
N LEU A 215 -8.38 -10.32 -6.24
CA LEU A 215 -7.39 -10.56 -5.20
C LEU A 215 -5.99 -10.60 -5.79
N SER A 216 -5.08 -9.77 -5.28
CA SER A 216 -3.65 -9.87 -5.58
C SER A 216 -3.01 -10.94 -4.70
N ILE A 217 -2.45 -11.99 -5.31
CA ILE A 217 -1.64 -13.01 -4.61
C ILE A 217 -0.20 -13.00 -5.12
N ASN A 218 0.73 -13.32 -4.22
CA ASN A 218 2.16 -13.30 -4.52
C ASN A 218 2.72 -14.71 -4.48
N ARG A 219 3.77 -14.99 -5.23
CA ARG A 219 4.41 -16.30 -5.28
C ARG A 219 5.93 -16.17 -5.23
N ILE A 220 6.57 -17.01 -4.41
CA ILE A 220 8.01 -17.25 -4.41
C ILE A 220 8.22 -18.67 -4.97
N PRO A 221 8.49 -18.81 -6.27
CA PRO A 221 8.51 -20.12 -6.93
C PRO A 221 9.65 -21.03 -6.47
N PHE A 222 10.78 -20.44 -6.03
CA PHE A 222 11.92 -21.17 -5.48
C PHE A 222 12.82 -20.27 -4.60
N GLY A 223 13.61 -20.90 -3.73
CA GLY A 223 14.62 -20.22 -2.91
C GLY A 223 16.00 -20.15 -3.54
N HIS A 224 16.94 -19.48 -2.86
CA HIS A 224 18.30 -19.20 -3.35
C HIS A 224 19.09 -20.45 -3.73
N LYS A 225 18.89 -21.53 -2.97
CA LYS A 225 19.65 -22.78 -3.08
C LYS A 225 19.07 -23.77 -4.10
N ASN A 226 17.86 -23.53 -4.60
CA ASN A 226 17.09 -24.47 -5.42
C ASN A 226 16.65 -23.82 -6.73
N GLN A 227 17.59 -23.34 -7.56
CA GLN A 227 17.29 -22.62 -8.80
C GLN A 227 16.95 -23.52 -10.01
N SER A 228 16.89 -24.85 -9.84
CA SER A 228 16.66 -25.76 -10.98
C SER A 228 15.18 -25.78 -11.40
N ASP A 229 14.89 -25.48 -12.66
CA ASP A 229 13.54 -25.50 -13.24
C ASP A 229 12.90 -26.91 -13.33
N ALA A 230 13.66 -27.98 -13.07
CA ALA A 230 13.27 -29.36 -13.36
C ALA A 230 12.47 -30.10 -12.27
N VAL A 231 12.19 -29.49 -11.11
CA VAL A 231 11.51 -30.19 -9.99
C VAL A 231 10.15 -29.56 -9.68
N LEU A 232 9.09 -30.37 -9.76
CA LEU A 232 7.76 -30.00 -9.26
C LEU A 232 7.82 -29.83 -7.74
N ARG A 233 7.79 -28.59 -7.27
CA ARG A 233 7.92 -28.24 -5.84
C ARG A 233 6.55 -28.27 -5.17
N PRO A 234 6.37 -28.89 -3.99
CA PRO A 234 5.09 -28.91 -3.30
C PRO A 234 4.61 -27.48 -2.98
N ALA A 235 3.35 -27.17 -3.31
CA ALA A 235 2.79 -25.86 -3.07
C ALA A 235 2.43 -25.66 -1.59
N VAL A 236 2.71 -24.47 -1.06
CA VAL A 236 2.33 -24.04 0.29
C VAL A 236 1.63 -22.68 0.19
N PHE A 237 0.41 -22.58 0.69
CA PHE A 237 -0.34 -21.33 0.74
C PHE A 237 -0.30 -20.71 2.15
N LEU A 238 0.07 -19.44 2.23
CA LEU A 238 0.24 -18.68 3.47
C LEU A 238 -0.85 -17.59 3.57
N GLN A 239 -1.74 -17.71 4.55
CA GLN A 239 -2.86 -16.79 4.77
C GLN A 239 -2.70 -15.97 6.05
N HIS A 240 -2.66 -14.64 5.89
CA HIS A 240 -2.49 -13.69 7.00
C HIS A 240 -3.72 -13.58 7.91
N GLY A 241 -3.55 -12.90 9.04
CA GLY A 241 -4.59 -12.66 10.05
C GLY A 241 -5.41 -11.39 9.87
N LEU A 242 -6.19 -11.05 10.90
CA LEU A 242 -7.02 -9.84 10.95
C LEU A 242 -6.16 -8.58 10.75
N LEU A 243 -6.63 -7.65 9.91
CA LEU A 243 -5.92 -6.40 9.56
C LEU A 243 -4.50 -6.62 8.97
N GLY A 244 -4.17 -7.84 8.56
CA GLY A 244 -2.90 -8.17 7.95
C GLY A 244 -2.90 -8.11 6.43
N ASP A 245 -1.74 -8.37 5.85
CA ASP A 245 -1.55 -8.68 4.45
C ASP A 245 -0.50 -9.78 4.28
N GLY A 246 -0.26 -10.18 3.04
CA GLY A 246 0.78 -11.16 2.71
C GLY A 246 2.19 -10.80 3.17
N SER A 247 2.48 -9.53 3.52
CA SER A 247 3.82 -9.14 3.97
C SER A 247 4.22 -9.83 5.27
N HIS A 248 3.27 -10.22 6.13
CA HIS A 248 3.52 -10.91 7.40
C HIS A 248 4.51 -12.08 7.29
N TRP A 249 4.55 -12.75 6.13
CA TRP A 249 5.39 -13.91 5.86
C TRP A 249 6.80 -13.59 5.33
N VAL A 250 7.08 -12.33 5.02
CA VAL A 250 8.31 -11.86 4.34
C VAL A 250 8.88 -10.54 4.91
N THR A 251 8.35 -10.02 6.02
CA THR A 251 8.78 -8.71 6.59
C THR A 251 10.14 -8.76 7.30
N ASN A 252 10.53 -9.92 7.81
CA ASN A 252 11.77 -10.11 8.56
C ASN A 252 12.97 -10.35 7.62
N MET A 253 14.03 -10.99 8.10
CA MET A 253 15.16 -11.43 7.26
C MET A 253 14.84 -12.79 6.61
N ALA A 254 15.61 -13.17 5.59
CA ALA A 254 15.44 -14.45 4.90
C ALA A 254 15.45 -15.65 5.85
N HIS A 255 16.38 -15.66 6.81
CA HIS A 255 16.53 -16.76 7.78
C HIS A 255 15.46 -16.80 8.88
N ASN A 256 14.58 -15.79 8.96
CA ASN A 256 13.53 -15.73 9.98
C ASN A 256 12.18 -15.20 9.47
N SER A 257 11.89 -15.40 8.19
CA SER A 257 10.55 -15.22 7.64
C SER A 257 10.10 -16.52 6.97
N LEU A 258 8.92 -17.02 7.34
CA LEU A 258 8.45 -18.33 6.90
C LEU A 258 8.40 -18.47 5.37
N GLY A 259 8.01 -17.43 4.65
CA GLY A 259 7.94 -17.47 3.19
C GLY A 259 9.30 -17.76 2.54
N PHE A 260 10.36 -17.12 3.02
CA PHE A 260 11.72 -17.35 2.53
C PHE A 260 12.27 -18.72 2.95
N ILE A 261 12.03 -19.12 4.20
CA ILE A 261 12.48 -20.42 4.73
C ILE A 261 11.85 -21.58 3.96
N LEU A 262 10.56 -21.51 3.63
CA LEU A 262 9.88 -22.51 2.83
C LEU A 262 10.44 -22.57 1.39
N ALA A 263 10.67 -21.41 0.77
CA ALA A 263 11.26 -21.35 -0.57
C ALA A 263 12.66 -22.00 -0.60
N ASP A 264 13.51 -21.69 0.38
CA ASP A 264 14.83 -22.30 0.52
C ASP A 264 14.78 -23.79 0.87
N ALA A 265 13.70 -24.24 1.51
CA ALA A 265 13.45 -25.65 1.78
C ALA A 265 12.89 -26.42 0.57
N GLY A 266 12.68 -25.76 -0.57
CA GLY A 266 12.26 -26.41 -1.83
C GLY A 266 10.76 -26.43 -2.07
N TYR A 267 9.99 -25.56 -1.41
CA TYR A 267 8.55 -25.43 -1.63
C TYR A 267 8.24 -24.30 -2.63
N ASP A 268 7.10 -24.43 -3.32
CA ASP A 268 6.50 -23.37 -4.12
C ASP A 268 5.56 -22.55 -3.22
N VAL A 269 5.97 -21.34 -2.85
CA VAL A 269 5.30 -20.58 -1.79
C VAL A 269 4.33 -19.58 -2.39
N TRP A 270 3.08 -19.67 -2.00
CA TRP A 270 1.98 -18.79 -2.38
C TRP A 270 1.50 -17.97 -1.19
N ILE A 271 1.34 -16.66 -1.37
CA ILE A 271 1.06 -15.70 -0.30
C ILE A 271 -0.26 -15.00 -0.62
N GLY A 272 -1.28 -15.27 0.21
CA GLY A 272 -2.64 -14.78 0.04
C GLY A 272 -2.85 -13.34 0.50
N ASN A 273 -3.92 -12.73 -0.02
CA ASN A 273 -4.46 -11.45 0.46
C ASN A 273 -5.97 -11.49 0.46
N SER A 274 -6.55 -11.28 1.62
CA SER A 274 -7.99 -11.18 1.76
C SER A 274 -8.54 -9.90 1.14
N ARG A 275 -9.75 -9.99 0.60
CA ARG A 275 -10.53 -8.84 0.14
C ARG A 275 -10.52 -7.66 1.12
N GLY A 276 -10.44 -6.45 0.56
CA GLY A 276 -10.42 -5.16 1.25
C GLY A 276 -9.12 -4.81 1.98
N ASN A 277 -8.12 -5.69 2.06
CA ASN A 277 -6.77 -5.24 2.41
C ASN A 277 -6.19 -4.41 1.26
N ILE A 278 -5.10 -3.65 1.49
CA ILE A 278 -4.54 -2.67 0.53
C ILE A 278 -4.23 -3.21 -0.88
N TRP A 279 -4.17 -4.52 -1.07
CA TRP A 279 -3.83 -5.17 -2.34
C TRP A 279 -5.03 -5.82 -3.04
N SER A 280 -6.14 -6.03 -2.33
CA SER A 280 -7.31 -6.75 -2.82
C SER A 280 -8.59 -5.91 -2.65
N ARG A 281 -8.55 -4.64 -3.08
CA ARG A 281 -9.67 -3.66 -2.96
C ARG A 281 -10.43 -3.45 -4.26
N SER A 282 -10.08 -4.19 -5.30
CA SER A 282 -10.68 -4.07 -6.62
C SER A 282 -11.80 -5.07 -6.79
N HIS A 283 -12.83 -4.69 -7.53
CA HIS A 283 -13.98 -5.51 -7.85
C HIS A 283 -14.40 -5.26 -9.29
N GLN A 284 -14.98 -6.25 -9.95
CA GLN A 284 -15.39 -6.14 -11.36
C GLN A 284 -16.49 -5.09 -11.58
N ASN A 285 -17.46 -5.05 -10.66
CA ASN A 285 -18.71 -4.28 -10.83
C ASN A 285 -18.96 -3.20 -9.77
N LEU A 286 -18.14 -3.13 -8.71
CA LEU A 286 -18.39 -2.28 -7.55
C LEU A 286 -17.20 -1.37 -7.31
N SER A 287 -17.47 -0.17 -6.79
CA SER A 287 -16.41 0.68 -6.25
C SER A 287 -16.04 0.21 -4.84
N ALA A 288 -14.78 0.41 -4.44
CA ALA A 288 -14.25 0.01 -3.12
C ALA A 288 -15.01 0.61 -1.90
N ASN A 289 -15.95 1.53 -2.13
CA ASN A 289 -16.73 2.22 -1.11
C ASN A 289 -18.15 1.66 -0.93
N GLN A 290 -18.55 0.66 -1.70
CA GLN A 290 -19.92 0.10 -1.73
C GLN A 290 -20.02 -1.31 -1.13
N GLU A 291 -18.93 -1.81 -0.56
CA GLU A 291 -18.78 -3.23 -0.26
C GLU A 291 -18.83 -3.56 1.23
N GLU A 292 -19.69 -4.54 1.56
CA GLU A 292 -19.90 -5.08 2.90
C GLU A 292 -19.56 -6.58 2.87
N PHE A 293 -18.50 -6.98 3.58
CA PHE A 293 -18.03 -8.39 3.67
C PHE A 293 -17.46 -8.68 5.06
N CYS A 294 -17.29 -9.94 5.42
CA CYS A 294 -16.57 -10.41 6.62
C CYS A 294 -15.73 -11.66 6.30
N PHE A 295 -15.23 -12.34 7.34
CA PHE A 295 -14.46 -13.57 7.16
C PHE A 295 -15.29 -14.73 6.59
N ASP A 296 -16.63 -14.64 6.60
CA ASP A 296 -17.51 -15.60 5.90
C ASP A 296 -17.26 -15.58 4.40
N GLU A 297 -17.28 -14.40 3.78
CA GLU A 297 -17.01 -14.27 2.35
C GLU A 297 -15.55 -14.61 2.01
N MET A 298 -14.60 -14.32 2.91
CA MET A 298 -13.21 -14.75 2.71
C MET A 298 -13.10 -16.29 2.68
N ALA A 299 -13.84 -16.99 3.54
CA ALA A 299 -13.86 -18.44 3.55
C ALA A 299 -14.64 -19.01 2.36
N LYS A 300 -15.77 -18.41 2.01
CA LYS A 300 -16.69 -18.89 0.98
C LYS A 300 -16.22 -18.60 -0.45
N PHE A 301 -15.52 -17.50 -0.68
CA PHE A 301 -15.19 -17.03 -2.04
C PHE A 301 -13.69 -16.81 -2.25
N ASP A 302 -12.99 -16.11 -1.35
CA ASP A 302 -11.55 -15.84 -1.54
C ASP A 302 -10.75 -17.14 -1.56
N LEU A 303 -10.93 -17.97 -0.53
CA LEU A 303 -10.13 -19.17 -0.38
C LEU A 303 -10.34 -20.18 -1.51
N PRO A 304 -11.57 -20.56 -1.91
CA PRO A 304 -11.79 -21.46 -3.04
C PRO A 304 -11.20 -20.94 -4.36
N ALA A 305 -11.36 -19.65 -4.65
CA ALA A 305 -10.84 -19.05 -5.88
C ALA A 305 -9.30 -19.12 -5.92
N VAL A 306 -8.64 -18.73 -4.83
CA VAL A 306 -7.18 -18.74 -4.74
C VAL A 306 -6.62 -20.16 -4.78
N LEU A 307 -7.18 -21.11 -4.01
CA LEU A 307 -6.67 -22.49 -4.03
C LEU A 307 -6.89 -23.15 -5.39
N SER A 308 -8.04 -22.93 -6.03
CA SER A 308 -8.31 -23.46 -7.37
C SER A 308 -7.35 -22.91 -8.40
N PHE A 309 -7.07 -21.60 -8.35
CA PHE A 309 -6.07 -20.96 -9.19
C PHE A 309 -4.68 -21.57 -9.00
N ILE A 310 -4.23 -21.75 -7.76
CA ILE A 310 -2.90 -22.32 -7.46
C ILE A 310 -2.78 -23.75 -7.99
N LEU A 311 -3.78 -24.59 -7.75
CA LEU A 311 -3.77 -25.99 -8.19
C LEU A 311 -3.78 -26.09 -9.72
N GLN A 312 -4.57 -25.24 -10.39
CA GLN A 312 -4.58 -25.16 -11.85
C GLN A 312 -3.23 -24.67 -12.41
N LYS A 313 -2.66 -23.61 -11.82
CA LYS A 313 -1.41 -22.99 -12.27
C LYS A 313 -0.20 -23.90 -12.07
N THR A 314 -0.20 -24.69 -11.00
CA THR A 314 0.91 -25.58 -10.64
C THR A 314 0.73 -27.02 -11.13
N GLY A 315 -0.47 -27.43 -11.54
CA GLY A 315 -0.81 -28.81 -11.86
C GLY A 315 -0.88 -29.76 -10.66
N GLN A 316 -0.75 -29.24 -9.42
CA GLN A 316 -0.83 -30.05 -8.21
C GLN A 316 -2.27 -30.40 -7.86
N GLN A 317 -2.46 -31.57 -7.26
CA GLN A 317 -3.78 -32.02 -6.78
C GLN A 317 -4.09 -31.53 -5.36
N GLN A 318 -3.04 -31.32 -4.55
CA GLN A 318 -3.17 -30.85 -3.17
C GLN A 318 -2.00 -29.94 -2.81
N LEU A 319 -2.23 -29.05 -1.84
CA LEU A 319 -1.22 -28.14 -1.29
C LEU A 319 -1.23 -28.12 0.24
N TYR A 320 -0.21 -27.54 0.84
CA TYR A 320 -0.18 -27.26 2.28
C TYR A 320 -0.81 -25.90 2.58
N TYR A 321 -1.58 -25.79 3.66
CA TYR A 321 -2.18 -24.53 4.09
C TYR A 321 -1.59 -24.07 5.42
N VAL A 322 -1.15 -22.82 5.50
CA VAL A 322 -0.72 -22.18 6.75
C VAL A 322 -1.60 -20.96 6.99
N GLY A 323 -2.37 -21.00 8.07
CA GLY A 323 -3.24 -19.90 8.49
C GLY A 323 -2.79 -19.30 9.81
N TYR A 324 -2.62 -17.98 9.85
CA TYR A 324 -2.37 -17.26 11.09
C TYR A 324 -3.61 -16.49 11.54
N SER A 325 -3.99 -16.59 12.82
CA SER A 325 -5.07 -15.80 13.41
C SER A 325 -6.41 -15.97 12.63
N GLN A 326 -7.01 -14.89 12.13
CA GLN A 326 -8.17 -14.95 11.23
C GLN A 326 -7.95 -15.84 10.00
N GLY A 327 -6.72 -15.95 9.48
CA GLY A 327 -6.39 -16.89 8.41
C GLY A 327 -6.68 -18.34 8.79
N ALA A 328 -6.44 -18.73 10.04
CA ALA A 328 -6.84 -20.05 10.53
C ALA A 328 -8.37 -20.18 10.65
N ALA A 329 -9.06 -19.12 11.09
CA ALA A 329 -10.52 -19.10 11.18
C ALA A 329 -11.17 -19.33 9.80
N ILE A 330 -10.69 -18.63 8.78
CA ILE A 330 -11.12 -18.76 7.38
C ILE A 330 -10.98 -20.23 6.93
N ALA A 331 -9.84 -20.86 7.21
CA ALA A 331 -9.63 -22.28 6.91
C ALA A 331 -10.58 -23.21 7.67
N PHE A 332 -10.81 -23.01 8.96
CA PHE A 332 -11.77 -23.82 9.72
C PHE A 332 -13.18 -23.72 9.15
N ILE A 333 -13.63 -22.53 8.75
CA ILE A 333 -14.93 -22.35 8.09
C ILE A 333 -14.93 -23.07 6.75
N ALA A 334 -13.98 -22.78 5.88
CA ALA A 334 -13.95 -23.32 4.53
C ALA A 334 -13.84 -24.83 4.52
N PHE A 335 -12.94 -25.41 5.30
CA PHE A 335 -12.68 -26.85 5.29
C PHE A 335 -13.71 -27.67 6.06
N SER A 336 -14.51 -27.06 6.94
CA SER A 336 -15.68 -27.73 7.55
C SER A 336 -16.94 -27.63 6.68
N THR A 337 -17.06 -26.61 5.83
CA THR A 337 -18.28 -26.35 5.03
C THR A 337 -18.16 -26.75 3.56
N MET A 338 -16.95 -26.92 3.04
CA MET A 338 -16.67 -27.31 1.66
C MET A 338 -15.75 -28.55 1.60
N PRO A 339 -16.31 -29.77 1.73
CA PRO A 339 -15.53 -31.01 1.75
C PRO A 339 -14.64 -31.21 0.51
N GLU A 340 -15.10 -30.80 -0.67
CA GLU A 340 -14.32 -30.88 -1.92
C GLU A 340 -13.07 -29.99 -1.88
N LEU A 341 -13.15 -28.81 -1.25
CA LEU A 341 -12.00 -27.95 -1.05
C LEU A 341 -11.05 -28.53 0.00
N ALA A 342 -11.61 -29.08 1.10
CA ALA A 342 -10.85 -29.70 2.17
C ALA A 342 -9.98 -30.87 1.67
N GLN A 343 -10.48 -31.66 0.71
CA GLN A 343 -9.71 -32.76 0.08
C GLN A 343 -8.47 -32.28 -0.68
N ARG A 344 -8.40 -31.01 -1.06
CA ARG A 344 -7.25 -30.40 -1.75
C ARG A 344 -6.14 -29.94 -0.78
N ILE A 345 -6.29 -30.18 0.52
CA ILE A 345 -5.32 -29.79 1.54
C ILE A 345 -4.60 -31.02 2.09
N LYS A 346 -3.27 -31.04 1.99
CA LYS A 346 -2.43 -32.12 2.56
C LYS A 346 -2.38 -32.06 4.08
N LEU A 347 -2.12 -30.86 4.60
CA LEU A 347 -2.00 -30.59 6.03
C LEU A 347 -2.26 -29.10 6.25
N PHE A 348 -3.04 -28.81 7.28
CA PHE A 348 -3.36 -27.46 7.75
C PHE A 348 -2.50 -27.13 8.97
N PHE A 349 -1.67 -26.10 8.86
CA PHE A 349 -0.92 -25.50 9.96
C PHE A 349 -1.69 -24.29 10.50
N ALA A 350 -2.29 -24.42 11.69
CA ALA A 350 -3.04 -23.36 12.35
C ALA A 350 -2.17 -22.65 13.40
N LEU A 351 -1.81 -21.40 13.14
CA LEU A 351 -0.94 -20.59 13.99
C LEU A 351 -1.78 -19.56 14.76
N ALA A 352 -1.80 -19.64 16.09
CA ALA A 352 -2.64 -18.81 16.95
C ALA A 352 -4.12 -18.74 16.48
N PRO A 353 -4.80 -19.90 16.31
CA PRO A 353 -6.12 -19.94 15.71
C PRO A 353 -7.17 -19.18 16.53
N VAL A 354 -8.01 -18.39 15.88
CA VAL A 354 -9.09 -17.64 16.52
C VAL A 354 -10.44 -18.15 16.03
N THR A 355 -11.17 -18.88 16.88
CA THR A 355 -12.54 -19.35 16.59
C THR A 355 -13.57 -18.82 17.59
N ARG A 356 -13.12 -18.49 18.80
CA ARG A 356 -13.91 -17.85 19.86
C ARG A 356 -13.06 -16.76 20.50
N LEU A 357 -13.73 -15.79 21.11
CA LEU A 357 -13.12 -14.66 21.80
C LEU A 357 -13.64 -14.50 23.24
N LYS A 358 -14.22 -15.55 23.82
CA LYS A 358 -14.92 -15.45 25.12
C LYS A 358 -13.96 -15.08 26.25
N TYR A 359 -12.74 -15.62 26.21
CA TYR A 359 -11.73 -15.44 27.24
C TYR A 359 -10.58 -14.56 26.77
N ALA A 360 -10.66 -14.03 25.55
CA ALA A 360 -9.64 -13.18 25.00
C ALA A 360 -9.53 -11.87 25.80
N ARG A 361 -8.29 -11.49 26.11
CA ARG A 361 -7.92 -10.41 27.07
C ARG A 361 -7.34 -9.17 26.40
N SER A 362 -7.22 -9.17 25.08
CA SER A 362 -6.71 -8.03 24.31
C SER A 362 -7.51 -6.75 24.61
N PRO A 363 -6.88 -5.60 24.89
CA PRO A 363 -7.57 -4.32 25.04
C PRO A 363 -8.44 -3.95 23.83
N ALA A 364 -8.12 -4.42 22.62
CA ALA A 364 -8.98 -4.22 21.45
C ALA A 364 -10.36 -4.86 21.59
N ILE A 365 -10.50 -5.89 22.42
CA ILE A 365 -11.79 -6.53 22.70
C ILE A 365 -12.72 -5.60 23.47
N LYS A 366 -12.20 -4.62 24.21
CA LYS A 366 -13.05 -3.60 24.86
C LYS A 366 -13.86 -2.80 23.84
N LEU A 367 -13.32 -2.59 22.63
CA LEU A 367 -14.06 -1.97 21.53
C LEU A 367 -15.20 -2.89 21.05
N LEU A 368 -14.96 -4.20 21.01
CA LEU A 368 -15.94 -5.20 20.56
C LEU A 368 -17.11 -5.36 21.54
N ASN A 369 -16.94 -4.96 22.81
CA ASN A 369 -17.99 -5.01 23.84
C ASN A 369 -19.00 -3.85 23.75
N LEU A 370 -18.79 -2.88 22.85
CA LEU A 370 -19.73 -1.79 22.65
C LEU A 370 -21.03 -2.32 22.02
N PRO A 371 -22.21 -1.77 22.39
CA PRO A 371 -23.48 -2.17 21.78
C PRO A 371 -23.43 -2.01 20.25
N ASP A 372 -23.98 -2.97 19.51
CA ASP A 372 -23.91 -3.05 18.04
C ASP A 372 -24.33 -1.74 17.35
N ARG A 373 -25.37 -1.06 17.85
CA ARG A 373 -25.80 0.25 17.33
C ARG A 373 -24.72 1.33 17.44
N PHE A 374 -24.02 1.38 18.57
CA PHE A 374 -22.96 2.34 18.81
C PHE A 374 -21.71 1.98 18.00
N LEU A 375 -21.37 0.68 17.96
CA LEU A 375 -20.23 0.19 17.20
C LEU A 375 -20.43 0.44 15.70
N ARG A 376 -21.61 0.21 15.13
CA ARG A 376 -21.96 0.58 13.74
C ARG A 376 -21.83 2.08 13.48
N GLY A 377 -22.27 2.92 14.43
CA GLY A 377 -22.12 4.37 14.34
C GLY A 377 -20.66 4.82 14.31
N LEU A 378 -19.81 4.19 15.13
CA LEU A 378 -18.38 4.48 15.23
C LEU A 378 -17.59 3.99 14.00
N LEU A 379 -17.83 2.75 13.57
CA LEU A 379 -17.08 2.11 12.49
C LEU A 379 -17.54 2.59 11.11
N GLY A 380 -18.78 3.06 10.98
CA GLY A 380 -19.43 3.28 9.71
C GLY A 380 -19.74 1.96 8.98
N LYS A 381 -20.01 2.05 7.68
CA LYS A 381 -20.36 0.90 6.82
C LYS A 381 -19.26 0.45 5.84
N LYS A 382 -18.10 1.12 5.86
CA LYS A 382 -17.06 0.99 4.82
C LYS A 382 -15.79 0.36 5.40
N GLU A 383 -14.62 0.87 5.03
CA GLU A 383 -13.32 0.44 5.54
C GLU A 383 -13.16 0.78 7.03
N PHE A 384 -12.75 -0.19 7.84
CA PHE A 384 -12.31 0.06 9.21
C PHE A 384 -10.87 0.55 9.21
N LEU A 385 -10.66 1.73 9.80
CA LEU A 385 -9.38 2.45 9.79
C LEU A 385 -8.88 2.71 8.35
N PRO A 386 -9.55 3.59 7.60
CA PRO A 386 -9.24 3.84 6.20
C PRO A 386 -7.76 4.18 6.00
N HIS A 387 -7.15 3.49 5.05
CA HIS A 387 -5.71 3.55 4.83
C HIS A 387 -5.25 4.96 4.40
N ASN A 388 -4.78 5.78 5.35
CA ASN A 388 -4.14 7.05 5.04
C ASN A 388 -2.63 6.84 4.84
N ARG A 389 -2.21 6.79 3.57
CA ARG A 389 -0.80 6.59 3.17
C ARG A 389 0.14 7.62 3.80
N TYR A 390 -0.30 8.87 3.97
CA TYR A 390 0.52 9.93 4.56
C TYR A 390 0.69 9.73 6.07
N LEU A 391 -0.41 9.47 6.78
CA LEU A 391 -0.38 9.22 8.23
C LEU A 391 0.49 8.01 8.57
N LYS A 392 0.35 6.90 7.83
CA LYS A 392 1.20 5.73 8.05
C LYS A 392 2.68 5.99 7.85
N LYS A 393 3.04 6.84 6.89
CA LYS A 393 4.45 7.19 6.64
C LYS A 393 5.01 8.09 7.73
N ILE A 394 4.21 9.02 8.26
CA ILE A 394 4.56 9.81 9.45
C ILE A 394 4.80 8.87 10.65
N ILE A 395 3.86 7.95 10.90
CA ILE A 395 3.98 6.98 11.99
C ILE A 395 5.21 6.08 11.77
N SER A 396 5.45 5.56 10.57
CA SER A 396 6.63 4.75 10.27
C SER A 396 7.94 5.51 10.50
N ALA A 397 8.02 6.78 10.10
CA ALA A 397 9.20 7.63 10.32
C ALA A 397 9.38 7.98 11.81
N PHE A 398 8.29 8.12 12.55
CA PHE A 398 8.31 8.24 14.00
C PHE A 398 8.87 6.97 14.64
N CYS A 399 8.40 5.79 14.21
CA CYS A 399 8.80 4.49 14.73
C CYS A 399 10.23 4.05 14.35
N SER A 400 10.87 4.67 13.36
CA SER A 400 12.26 4.36 12.99
C SER A 400 13.28 4.97 13.96
N ARG A 401 12.86 5.92 14.81
CA ARG A 401 13.71 6.51 15.85
C ARG A 401 13.84 5.56 17.02
N ARG A 402 15.07 5.26 17.44
CA ARG A 402 15.40 4.26 18.48
C ARG A 402 14.62 4.45 19.79
N LEU A 403 14.45 5.69 20.26
CA LEU A 403 13.71 6.00 21.50
C LEU A 403 12.19 5.80 21.37
N LEU A 404 11.65 5.86 20.15
CA LEU A 404 10.20 5.83 19.87
C LEU A 404 9.73 4.47 19.36
N ALA A 405 10.66 3.60 18.93
CA ALA A 405 10.37 2.23 18.54
C ALA A 405 9.64 1.45 19.65
N SER A 406 9.97 1.70 20.92
CA SER A 406 9.26 1.10 22.06
C SER A 406 7.79 1.53 22.15
N VAL A 407 7.50 2.80 21.88
CA VAL A 407 6.12 3.33 21.88
C VAL A 407 5.32 2.68 20.76
N CYS A 408 5.91 2.54 19.58
CA CYS A 408 5.26 1.88 18.45
C CYS A 408 5.07 0.38 18.65
N GLY A 409 6.04 -0.29 19.28
CA GLY A 409 5.92 -1.71 19.66
C GLY A 409 4.76 -1.93 20.63
N ASN A 410 4.56 -1.02 21.59
CA ASN A 410 3.47 -1.10 22.56
C ASN A 410 2.09 -1.14 21.91
N VAL A 411 1.87 -0.52 20.74
CA VAL A 411 0.59 -0.63 20.02
C VAL A 411 0.32 -2.09 19.63
N PHE A 412 1.31 -2.80 19.09
CA PHE A 412 1.16 -4.21 18.77
C PHE A 412 1.06 -5.07 20.02
N PHE A 413 1.86 -4.82 21.06
CA PHE A 413 1.82 -5.58 22.31
C PHE A 413 0.48 -5.43 23.05
N LEU A 414 -0.13 -4.25 22.99
CA LEU A 414 -1.49 -4.06 23.49
C LEU A 414 -2.43 -5.03 22.76
N LEU A 415 -2.43 -5.05 21.43
CA LEU A 415 -3.34 -5.89 20.65
C LEU A 415 -3.09 -7.41 20.79
N SER A 416 -1.84 -7.83 20.99
CA SER A 416 -1.41 -9.23 20.81
C SER A 416 -0.91 -9.93 22.08
N GLY A 417 -0.54 -9.18 23.11
CA GLY A 417 0.22 -9.68 24.26
C GLY A 417 1.68 -9.23 24.26
N TYR A 418 2.28 -9.23 25.45
CA TYR A 418 3.64 -8.70 25.66
C TYR A 418 4.69 -9.82 25.57
N ASN A 419 5.51 -9.76 24.52
CA ASN A 419 6.78 -10.47 24.42
C ASN A 419 7.86 -9.59 23.77
N THR A 420 8.27 -8.54 24.47
CA THR A 420 9.18 -7.51 23.96
C THR A 420 10.55 -8.05 23.57
N GLU A 421 11.02 -9.10 24.24
CA GLU A 421 12.34 -9.70 23.99
C GLU A 421 12.39 -10.51 22.69
N ASN A 422 11.23 -10.98 22.21
CA ASN A 422 11.16 -11.83 21.02
C ASN A 422 10.77 -11.07 19.75
N ILE A 423 10.64 -9.74 19.80
CA ILE A 423 10.36 -8.91 18.64
C ILE A 423 11.57 -8.06 18.29
N ASN A 424 11.91 -7.99 17.01
CA ASN A 424 12.98 -7.12 16.55
C ASN A 424 12.56 -5.63 16.60
N MET A 425 12.86 -4.98 17.72
CA MET A 425 12.51 -3.56 17.93
C MET A 425 13.11 -2.62 16.88
N SER A 426 14.24 -2.99 16.27
CA SER A 426 14.84 -2.21 15.17
C SER A 426 14.01 -2.26 13.89
N ARG A 427 13.08 -3.21 13.75
CA ARG A 427 12.20 -3.38 12.58
C ARG A 427 10.75 -2.96 12.80
N VAL A 428 10.41 -2.43 13.98
CA VAL A 428 9.04 -2.00 14.30
C VAL A 428 8.48 -1.00 13.27
N HIS A 429 9.30 -0.10 12.76
CA HIS A 429 8.91 0.81 11.67
C HIS A 429 8.39 0.08 10.43
N VAL A 430 9.00 -1.06 10.07
CA VAL A 430 8.56 -1.90 8.95
C VAL A 430 7.21 -2.55 9.25
N TYR A 431 7.02 -3.05 10.48
CA TYR A 431 5.76 -3.67 10.90
C TYR A 431 4.60 -2.67 10.87
N VAL A 432 4.81 -1.47 11.42
CA VAL A 432 3.80 -0.39 11.46
C VAL A 432 3.47 0.15 10.07
N ALA A 433 4.45 0.24 9.17
CA ALA A 433 4.19 0.68 7.81
C ALA A 433 3.19 -0.26 7.08
N ARG A 434 3.20 -1.55 7.40
CA ARG A 434 2.36 -2.55 6.73
C ARG A 434 1.07 -2.89 7.49
N THR A 435 1.07 -2.84 8.81
CA THR A 435 -0.10 -3.18 9.64
C THR A 435 -0.68 -1.94 10.32
N PRO A 436 -1.99 -1.66 10.27
CA PRO A 436 -3.05 -2.47 9.66
C PRO A 436 -3.12 -2.32 8.13
N ALA A 437 -3.35 -3.40 7.41
CA ALA A 437 -3.46 -3.39 5.94
C ALA A 437 -4.89 -3.18 5.43
N GLY A 438 -5.88 -2.97 6.31
CA GLY A 438 -7.27 -2.71 5.93
C GLY A 438 -8.18 -3.94 6.09
N THR A 439 -9.44 -3.66 6.42
CA THR A 439 -10.55 -4.62 6.51
C THR A 439 -11.87 -3.84 6.48
N SER A 440 -13.01 -4.51 6.32
CA SER A 440 -14.33 -3.87 6.39
C SER A 440 -14.78 -3.64 7.84
N ALA A 441 -15.63 -2.63 8.05
CA ALA A 441 -16.35 -2.43 9.31
C ALA A 441 -17.19 -3.67 9.66
N GLN A 442 -17.82 -4.30 8.66
CA GLN A 442 -18.60 -5.52 8.85
C GLN A 442 -17.75 -6.68 9.40
N ASN A 443 -16.49 -6.84 8.98
CA ASN A 443 -15.61 -7.86 9.54
C ASN A 443 -15.34 -7.63 11.05
N ILE A 444 -15.22 -6.37 11.48
CA ILE A 444 -15.07 -6.03 12.91
C ILE A 444 -16.38 -6.27 13.67
N LEU A 445 -17.53 -5.92 13.09
CA LEU A 445 -18.85 -6.21 13.66
C LEU A 445 -19.05 -7.72 13.84
N HIS A 446 -18.59 -8.53 12.89
CA HIS A 446 -18.68 -9.98 12.99
C HIS A 446 -17.85 -10.52 14.16
N TRP A 447 -16.62 -10.04 14.34
CA TRP A 447 -15.83 -10.39 15.53
C TRP A 447 -16.49 -9.94 16.83
N SER A 448 -17.18 -8.79 16.85
CA SER A 448 -18.00 -8.37 17.99
C SER A 448 -19.16 -9.33 18.26
N GLN A 449 -19.85 -9.82 17.21
CA GLN A 449 -20.89 -10.83 17.38
C GLN A 449 -20.33 -12.13 17.96
N VAL A 450 -19.19 -12.61 17.47
CA VAL A 450 -18.51 -13.81 18.00
C VAL A 450 -18.12 -13.62 19.46
N PHE A 451 -17.62 -12.43 19.82
CA PHE A 451 -17.33 -12.07 21.21
C PHE A 451 -18.57 -12.15 22.09
N HIS A 452 -19.68 -11.52 21.70
CA HIS A 452 -20.91 -11.49 22.49
C HIS A 452 -21.62 -12.84 22.59
N CYS A 453 -21.71 -13.60 21.50
CA CYS A 453 -22.41 -14.89 21.53
C CYS A 453 -21.51 -16.06 21.95
N SER A 454 -20.18 -15.88 22.00
CA SER A 454 -19.21 -16.92 22.33
C SER A 454 -19.30 -18.19 21.45
N LEU A 455 -19.88 -18.05 20.25
CA LEU A 455 -20.05 -19.11 19.26
C LEU A 455 -19.30 -18.76 17.98
N PHE A 456 -18.69 -19.78 17.38
CA PHE A 456 -18.12 -19.66 16.04
C PHE A 456 -19.25 -19.83 15.02
N LYS A 457 -19.81 -18.72 14.53
CA LYS A 457 -20.98 -18.70 13.66
C LYS A 457 -20.87 -17.64 12.57
N GLY A 458 -21.67 -17.79 11.52
CA GLY A 458 -21.78 -16.81 10.45
C GLY A 458 -22.32 -15.45 10.91
N PHE A 459 -22.17 -14.44 10.06
CA PHE A 459 -22.54 -13.07 10.39
C PHE A 459 -24.05 -12.93 10.58
N ASP A 460 -24.45 -12.31 11.67
CA ASP A 460 -25.84 -11.96 11.91
C ASP A 460 -26.17 -10.62 11.27
N TRP A 461 -27.03 -10.65 10.25
CA TRP A 461 -27.46 -9.45 9.54
C TRP A 461 -28.44 -8.60 10.34
N GLY A 462 -28.91 -9.10 11.51
CA GLY A 462 -29.85 -8.41 12.39
C GLY A 462 -31.31 -8.46 11.90
N ASP A 463 -31.56 -9.17 10.81
CA ASP A 463 -32.87 -9.37 10.20
C ASP A 463 -32.96 -10.81 9.64
N GLU A 464 -34.06 -11.51 9.96
CA GLU A 464 -34.24 -12.93 9.60
C GLU A 464 -34.31 -13.13 8.08
N MET A 465 -34.89 -12.17 7.34
CA MET A 465 -34.98 -12.25 5.88
C MET A 465 -33.61 -12.02 5.21
N GLN A 466 -32.80 -11.11 5.76
CA GLN A 466 -31.41 -10.94 5.31
C GLN A 466 -30.56 -12.17 5.63
N ASN A 467 -30.71 -12.75 6.83
CA ASN A 467 -30.07 -14.01 7.19
C ASN A 467 -30.50 -15.13 6.21
N GLN A 468 -31.80 -15.24 5.90
CA GLN A 468 -32.30 -16.20 4.92
C GLN A 468 -31.67 -15.99 3.54
N LYS A 469 -31.58 -14.74 3.07
CA LYS A 469 -30.98 -14.40 1.78
C LYS A 469 -29.48 -14.73 1.72
N LYS A 470 -28.75 -14.58 2.83
CA LYS A 470 -27.28 -14.70 2.87
C LYS A 470 -26.81 -16.11 3.21
N HIS A 471 -27.53 -16.79 4.09
CA HIS A 471 -27.16 -18.10 4.65
C HIS A 471 -28.09 -19.24 4.22
N ASN A 472 -29.16 -18.95 3.47
CA ASN A 472 -30.27 -19.88 3.20
C ASN A 472 -30.97 -20.40 4.48
N GLN A 473 -30.83 -19.68 5.60
CA GLN A 473 -31.37 -20.01 6.92
C GLN A 473 -31.74 -18.72 7.66
N PHE A 474 -32.82 -18.75 8.45
CA PHE A 474 -33.29 -17.55 9.19
C PHE A 474 -32.35 -17.12 10.33
N THR A 475 -31.47 -18.03 10.78
CA THR A 475 -30.44 -17.73 11.78
C THR A 475 -29.05 -18.00 11.21
N PRO A 476 -28.00 -17.30 11.69
CA PRO A 476 -26.64 -17.52 11.19
C PRO A 476 -26.14 -18.93 11.53
N PRO A 477 -25.53 -19.64 10.57
CA PRO A 477 -25.10 -21.02 10.76
C PRO A 477 -23.93 -21.10 11.75
N ILE A 478 -23.91 -22.14 12.58
CA ILE A 478 -22.77 -22.44 13.46
C ILE A 478 -21.72 -23.22 12.66
N TYR A 479 -20.48 -22.77 12.71
CA TYR A 479 -19.35 -23.45 12.08
C TYR A 479 -18.85 -24.57 12.98
N LYS A 480 -19.07 -25.81 12.53
CA LYS A 480 -18.69 -27.03 13.26
C LYS A 480 -17.29 -27.46 12.84
N VAL A 481 -16.29 -27.12 13.64
CA VAL A 481 -14.89 -27.51 13.40
C VAL A 481 -14.73 -29.03 13.26
N GLY A 482 -15.56 -29.82 13.95
CA GLY A 482 -15.56 -31.28 13.86
C GLY A 482 -15.92 -31.87 12.50
N ASP A 483 -16.55 -31.09 11.62
CA ASP A 483 -16.87 -31.52 10.25
C ASP A 483 -15.64 -31.42 9.31
N MET A 484 -14.57 -30.76 9.76
CA MET A 484 -13.30 -30.69 9.04
C MET A 484 -12.45 -31.94 9.28
N ASN A 485 -12.18 -32.70 8.20
CA ASN A 485 -11.34 -33.91 8.24
C ASN A 485 -9.85 -33.67 7.89
N VAL A 486 -9.49 -32.43 7.54
CA VAL A 486 -8.12 -32.07 7.12
C VAL A 486 -7.13 -32.37 8.27
N PRO A 487 -6.03 -33.11 8.02
CA PRO A 487 -4.96 -33.26 8.99
C PRO A 487 -4.48 -31.89 9.44
N THR A 488 -4.48 -31.62 10.75
CA THR A 488 -4.24 -30.27 11.28
C THR A 488 -3.15 -30.30 12.36
N ALA A 489 -2.17 -29.40 12.25
CA ALA A 489 -1.16 -29.14 13.27
C ALA A 489 -1.36 -27.72 13.83
N VAL A 490 -1.34 -27.58 15.16
CA VAL A 490 -1.71 -26.34 15.85
C VAL A 490 -0.55 -25.82 16.70
N TRP A 491 -0.24 -24.52 16.59
CA TRP A 491 0.66 -23.83 17.52
C TRP A 491 -0.07 -22.72 18.26
N THR A 492 0.09 -22.68 19.59
CA THR A 492 -0.60 -21.70 20.46
C THR A 492 0.35 -21.04 21.45
N GLY A 493 0.04 -19.80 21.87
CA GLY A 493 0.90 -18.99 22.74
C GLY A 493 0.32 -18.89 24.15
N GLY A 494 1.14 -19.06 25.18
CA GLY A 494 0.68 -18.95 26.57
C GLY A 494 0.38 -17.51 27.03
N LYS A 495 0.98 -16.52 26.38
CA LYS A 495 0.74 -15.08 26.60
C LYS A 495 -0.11 -14.45 25.50
N ASP A 496 -0.71 -15.26 24.64
CA ASP A 496 -1.57 -14.77 23.57
C ASP A 496 -2.86 -14.19 24.17
N LEU A 497 -3.09 -12.89 23.92
CA LEU A 497 -4.26 -12.18 24.44
C LEU A 497 -5.47 -12.24 23.50
N LEU A 498 -5.32 -12.75 22.28
CA LEU A 498 -6.39 -12.86 21.29
C LEU A 498 -6.82 -14.31 21.07
N SER A 499 -5.87 -15.20 20.75
CA SER A 499 -6.07 -16.66 20.75
C SER A 499 -5.80 -17.18 22.16
N ASP A 500 -6.66 -16.80 23.11
CA ASP A 500 -6.44 -17.11 24.54
C ASP A 500 -6.40 -18.63 24.78
N PRO A 501 -5.49 -19.13 25.65
CA PRO A 501 -5.39 -20.55 25.96
C PRO A 501 -6.71 -21.24 26.35
N GLN A 502 -7.66 -20.52 26.97
CA GLN A 502 -8.96 -21.08 27.32
C GLN A 502 -9.87 -21.28 26.10
N ASP A 503 -9.91 -20.32 25.18
CA ASP A 503 -10.64 -20.46 23.91
C ASP A 503 -10.01 -21.58 23.05
N VAL A 504 -8.68 -21.69 23.07
CA VAL A 504 -7.94 -22.79 22.41
C VAL A 504 -8.27 -24.15 23.04
N ALA A 505 -8.35 -24.25 24.36
CA ALA A 505 -8.69 -25.50 25.05
C ALA A 505 -10.10 -26.01 24.67
N ILE A 506 -11.00 -25.10 24.26
CA ILE A 506 -12.32 -25.45 23.71
C ILE A 506 -12.20 -25.90 22.24
N LEU A 507 -11.30 -25.30 21.47
CA LEU A 507 -11.10 -25.60 20.05
C LEU A 507 -10.44 -26.97 19.81
N LEU A 508 -9.36 -27.29 20.53
CA LEU A 508 -8.54 -28.48 20.26
C LEU A 508 -9.35 -29.80 20.22
N PRO A 509 -10.27 -30.08 21.16
CA PRO A 509 -11.08 -31.30 21.13
C PRO A 509 -12.07 -31.37 19.95
N GLN A 510 -12.37 -30.25 19.31
CA GLN A 510 -13.26 -30.21 18.14
C GLN A 510 -12.51 -30.51 16.83
N ILE A 511 -11.17 -30.48 16.83
CA ILE A 511 -10.38 -30.80 15.63
C ILE A 511 -10.27 -32.32 15.52
N ARG A 512 -11.08 -32.90 14.63
CA ARG A 512 -11.19 -34.36 14.48
C ARG A 512 -9.86 -35.03 14.11
N ASN A 513 -9.08 -34.41 13.25
CA ASN A 513 -7.79 -34.93 12.75
C ASN A 513 -6.63 -34.04 13.21
N LEU A 514 -6.44 -33.95 14.54
CA LEU A 514 -5.33 -33.21 15.14
C LEU A 514 -4.05 -34.04 15.12
N VAL A 515 -3.13 -33.71 14.20
CA VAL A 515 -1.84 -34.41 14.00
C VAL A 515 -0.82 -33.99 15.06
N SER A 516 -0.83 -32.72 15.45
CA SER A 516 0.11 -32.19 16.43
C SER A 516 -0.43 -30.92 17.08
N HIS A 517 -0.12 -30.70 18.36
CA HIS A 517 -0.34 -29.45 19.06
C HIS A 517 0.92 -29.08 19.85
N LYS A 518 1.42 -27.86 19.65
CA LYS A 518 2.53 -27.30 20.41
C LYS A 518 2.13 -25.97 21.04
N SER A 519 2.08 -25.94 22.37
CA SER A 519 1.92 -24.68 23.11
C SER A 519 3.28 -24.11 23.49
N ILE A 520 3.48 -22.82 23.22
CA ILE A 520 4.70 -22.08 23.56
C ILE A 520 4.35 -21.06 24.65
N PRO A 521 4.68 -21.32 25.93
CA PRO A 521 4.15 -20.53 27.04
C PRO A 521 4.53 -19.04 27.00
N GLN A 522 5.68 -18.72 26.41
CA GLN A 522 6.22 -17.35 26.41
C GLN A 522 5.68 -16.49 25.26
N TRP A 523 5.11 -17.11 24.22
CA TRP A 523 4.69 -16.40 23.01
C TRP A 523 3.35 -15.68 23.19
N ALA A 524 3.29 -14.48 22.61
CA ALA A 524 2.10 -13.69 22.38
C ALA A 524 1.61 -13.89 20.92
N HIS A 525 0.54 -13.19 20.53
CA HIS A 525 -0.12 -13.42 19.24
C HIS A 525 0.79 -13.15 18.02
N ILE A 526 1.65 -12.13 18.09
CA ILE A 526 2.50 -11.74 16.94
C ILE A 526 3.78 -12.56 16.76
N ASP A 527 4.17 -13.33 17.78
CA ASP A 527 5.40 -14.13 17.75
C ASP A 527 5.43 -15.15 16.61
N PHE A 528 4.25 -15.64 16.19
CA PHE A 528 4.11 -16.62 15.11
C PHE A 528 4.58 -16.10 13.75
N ILE A 529 4.50 -14.77 13.53
CA ILE A 529 4.91 -14.13 12.28
C ILE A 529 6.21 -13.32 12.44
N TRP A 530 6.47 -12.75 13.62
CA TRP A 530 7.60 -11.83 13.82
C TRP A 530 8.58 -12.23 14.93
N GLY A 531 8.33 -13.34 15.63
CA GLY A 531 9.19 -13.86 16.69
C GLY A 531 10.61 -14.13 16.23
N LEU A 532 11.61 -13.66 16.98
CA LEU A 532 13.02 -13.89 16.70
C LEU A 532 13.38 -15.38 16.80
N ASP A 533 12.73 -16.11 17.71
CA ASP A 533 12.90 -17.55 17.93
C ASP A 533 11.92 -18.43 17.12
N ALA A 534 11.05 -17.84 16.29
CA ALA A 534 10.06 -18.55 15.50
C ALA A 534 10.67 -19.61 14.55
N PRO A 535 11.84 -19.37 13.90
CA PRO A 535 12.49 -20.39 13.08
C PRO A 535 12.84 -21.66 13.85
N GLN A 536 13.36 -21.50 15.07
CA GLN A 536 13.86 -22.60 15.89
C GLN A 536 12.71 -23.36 16.56
N ARG A 537 11.64 -22.67 16.95
CA ARG A 537 10.58 -23.25 17.78
C ARG A 537 9.34 -23.68 17.01
N MET A 538 9.13 -23.18 15.79
CA MET A 538 7.93 -23.47 15.00
C MET A 538 8.24 -23.79 13.54
N TYR A 539 8.97 -22.94 12.81
CA TYR A 539 9.15 -23.16 11.37
C TYR A 539 9.93 -24.45 11.07
N LYS A 540 10.89 -24.81 11.94
CA LYS A 540 11.59 -26.10 11.86
C LYS A 540 10.64 -27.29 12.00
N ASP A 541 9.80 -27.30 13.02
CA ASP A 541 8.81 -28.37 13.26
C ASP A 541 7.82 -28.49 12.08
N MET A 542 7.41 -27.35 11.50
CA MET A 542 6.55 -27.33 10.33
C MET A 542 7.21 -28.03 9.13
N LEU A 543 8.49 -27.72 8.85
CA LEU A 543 9.26 -28.38 7.79
C LEU A 543 9.42 -29.89 8.05
N GLU A 544 9.62 -30.29 9.30
CA GLU A 544 9.69 -31.70 9.68
C GLU A 544 8.36 -32.41 9.39
N LEU A 545 7.23 -31.82 9.77
CA LEU A 545 5.89 -32.36 9.47
C LEU A 545 5.62 -32.43 7.95
N MET A 546 6.04 -31.43 7.18
CA MET A 546 5.88 -31.45 5.72
C MET A 546 6.76 -32.50 5.02
N ARG A 547 7.92 -32.87 5.62
CA ARG A 547 8.82 -33.91 5.08
C ARG A 547 8.40 -35.33 5.46
N HIS A 548 7.87 -35.53 6.66
CA HIS A 548 7.56 -36.85 7.22
C HIS A 548 6.14 -37.33 6.95
N GLN A 549 5.37 -36.66 6.09
CA GLN A 549 4.06 -37.15 5.65
C GLN A 549 4.21 -38.52 4.98
N PRO A 550 3.75 -39.63 5.62
CA PRO A 550 3.82 -40.95 5.04
C PRO A 550 2.87 -41.00 3.85
N SER A 551 3.25 -41.70 2.78
CA SER A 551 2.45 -41.97 1.58
C SER A 551 1.17 -42.79 1.85
N ARG A 552 0.69 -42.89 3.09
CA ARG A 552 -0.34 -43.82 3.55
C ARG A 552 -1.29 -43.19 4.56
N TRP A 553 -2.39 -42.66 4.03
CA TRP A 553 -3.71 -42.66 4.66
C TRP A 553 -4.75 -42.96 3.58
N GLN A 554 -4.57 -44.09 2.89
CA GLN A 554 -5.59 -44.75 2.08
C GLN A 554 -5.95 -46.05 2.80
N HIS A 555 -7.04 -46.03 3.57
CA HIS A 555 -7.87 -47.20 3.87
C HIS A 555 -9.28 -46.73 4.13
#